data_AF-A0A7K1EA95-F1
#
_entry.id   AF-A0A7K1EA95-F1
#
_cell.length_a   1.000
_cell.length_b   1.000
_cell.length_c   1.000
_cell.angle_alpha   90.00
_cell.angle_beta   90.00
_cell.angle_gamma   90.00
#
_symmetry.space_group_name_H-M   'P 1'
#
loop_
_entity.id
_entity.type
_entity.pdbx_description
1 polymer ?
#
loop_
_entity_poly.entity_id
_entity_poly.type
_entity_poly.pdbx_seq_one_letter_code
_entity_poly.pdbx_strand_id
1 'polypeptide(L)'
;MNQTVGMVARTRALEIDADLVALCDDEDMLFVTNGVGIVGIGHSARVIVPRSDRSLTSTTAHAALGNIEVIDEIEIPGSGVVAFGAFPFDANLDGELIIPRIVVGRNADGTTWLTTIAR
;
A
#
# COMPACT_ATOMS: atom_id res chain seq x y z
N MET A 1 0.71 -14.00 -15.25
CA MET A 1 2.02 -13.83 -14.57
C MET A 1 1.74 -13.10 -13.27
N ASN A 2 2.15 -13.65 -12.12
CA ASN A 2 1.92 -13.02 -10.83
C ASN A 2 2.79 -11.75 -10.72
N GLN A 3 2.16 -10.58 -10.80
CA GLN A 3 2.86 -9.30 -11.03
C GLN A 3 3.81 -8.91 -9.89
N THR A 4 3.65 -9.52 -8.71
CA THR A 4 4.44 -9.20 -7.52
C THR A 4 5.69 -10.07 -7.32
N VAL A 5 5.85 -11.15 -8.10
CA VAL A 5 6.99 -12.07 -7.95
C VAL A 5 8.30 -11.38 -8.33
N GLY A 6 9.27 -11.44 -7.42
CA GLY A 6 10.60 -10.85 -7.56
C GLY A 6 10.65 -9.36 -7.23
N MET A 7 9.62 -8.83 -6.55
CA MET A 7 9.67 -7.48 -5.99
C MET A 7 10.25 -7.50 -4.58
N VAL A 8 10.85 -6.37 -4.20
CA VAL A 8 11.37 -6.10 -2.86
C VAL A 8 10.76 -4.79 -2.35
N ALA A 9 10.25 -4.83 -1.13
CA ALA A 9 9.84 -3.67 -0.35
C ALA A 9 10.96 -3.34 0.65
N ARG A 10 11.45 -2.09 0.63
CA ARG A 10 12.46 -1.61 1.59
C ARG A 10 11.93 -0.41 2.34
N THR A 11 11.86 -0.52 3.66
CA THR A 11 11.42 0.55 4.56
C THR A 11 12.61 1.20 5.25
N ARG A 12 12.56 2.53 5.37
CA ARG A 12 13.51 3.34 6.15
C ARG A 12 12.78 4.40 6.94
N ALA A 13 13.30 4.74 8.10
CA ALA A 13 12.86 5.93 8.85
C ALA A 13 13.14 7.19 8.03
N LEU A 14 12.27 8.18 8.16
CA LEU A 14 12.51 9.52 7.67
C LEU A 14 12.88 10.43 8.85
N GLU A 15 13.98 11.16 8.72
CA GLU A 15 14.42 12.15 9.72
C GLU A 15 13.70 13.51 9.57
N ILE A 16 12.53 13.50 8.91
CA ILE A 16 11.72 14.67 8.63
C ILE A 16 10.25 14.35 8.90
N ASP A 17 9.49 15.35 9.35
CA ASP A 17 8.03 15.21 9.38
C ASP A 17 7.49 15.19 7.93
N ALA A 18 6.36 14.51 7.74
CA ALA A 18 5.73 14.34 6.44
C ALA A 18 4.27 14.77 6.49
N ASP A 19 3.92 15.81 5.74
CA ASP A 19 2.53 16.14 5.47
C ASP A 19 2.00 15.22 4.36
N LEU A 20 1.35 14.13 4.77
CA LEU A 20 0.84 13.12 3.85
C LEU A 20 -0.21 13.67 2.88
N VAL A 21 -0.96 14.70 3.27
CA VAL A 21 -1.97 15.32 2.41
C VAL A 21 -1.29 16.17 1.35
N ALA A 22 -0.27 16.93 1.72
CA ALA A 22 0.50 17.74 0.78
C ALA A 22 1.34 16.90 -0.20
N LEU A 23 1.67 15.65 0.15
CA LEU A 23 2.41 14.72 -0.70
C LEU A 23 1.54 13.98 -1.73
N CYS A 24 0.22 13.94 -1.55
CA CYS A 24 -0.68 13.15 -2.38
C CYS A 24 -1.14 13.95 -3.60
N ASP A 25 -0.97 13.37 -4.80
CA ASP A 25 -1.55 13.90 -6.05
C ASP A 25 -2.85 13.16 -6.43
N ASP A 26 -3.50 13.57 -7.52
CA ASP A 26 -4.79 13.03 -8.00
C ASP A 26 -4.75 11.54 -8.39
N GLU A 27 -3.57 11.02 -8.77
CA GLU A 27 -3.38 9.61 -9.16
C GLU A 27 -2.91 8.71 -8.01
N ASP A 28 -2.65 9.29 -6.83
CA ASP A 28 -2.13 8.60 -5.66
C ASP A 28 -3.25 8.10 -4.75
N MET A 29 -2.89 7.28 -3.75
CA MET A 29 -3.85 6.77 -2.77
C MET A 29 -3.51 7.30 -1.38
N LEU A 30 -4.51 7.85 -0.69
CA LEU A 30 -4.35 8.39 0.66
C LEU A 30 -5.29 7.69 1.64
N PHE A 31 -4.74 7.22 2.76
CA PHE A 31 -5.52 6.71 3.88
C PHE A 31 -5.00 7.35 5.17
N VAL A 32 -5.66 8.44 5.59
CA VAL A 32 -5.19 9.30 6.68
C VAL A 32 -6.34 9.74 7.58
N THR A 33 -6.06 9.91 8.87
CA THR A 33 -6.95 10.57 9.84
C THR A 33 -6.09 11.41 10.79
N ASN A 34 -6.41 12.70 10.95
CA ASN A 34 -5.67 13.63 11.81
C ASN A 34 -4.13 13.66 11.52
N GLY A 35 -3.75 13.54 10.25
CA GLY A 35 -2.33 13.51 9.84
C GLY A 35 -1.58 12.22 10.18
N VAL A 36 -2.28 11.17 10.61
CA VAL A 36 -1.72 9.83 10.89
C VAL A 36 -2.25 8.85 9.84
N GLY A 37 -1.36 8.03 9.26
CA GLY A 37 -1.72 7.08 8.22
C GLY A 37 -0.63 6.93 7.16
N ILE A 38 -1.04 6.70 5.92
CA ILE A 38 -0.14 6.46 4.78
C ILE A 38 -0.65 7.14 3.51
N VAL A 39 0.30 7.55 2.66
CA VAL A 39 0.09 7.86 1.24
C VAL A 39 0.86 6.85 0.40
N GLY A 40 0.23 6.31 -0.63
CA GLY A 40 0.83 5.46 -1.64
C GLY A 40 0.98 6.25 -2.94
N ILE A 41 2.20 6.33 -3.46
CA ILE A 41 2.53 7.10 -4.66
C ILE A 41 2.89 6.16 -5.81
N GLY A 42 2.28 6.38 -6.97
CA GLY A 42 2.44 5.54 -8.16
C GLY A 42 2.03 4.07 -7.96
N HIS A 43 2.29 3.20 -8.95
CA HIS A 43 1.85 1.81 -8.93
C HIS A 43 2.95 0.80 -9.34
N SER A 44 3.25 -0.15 -8.46
CA SER A 44 4.11 -1.31 -8.72
C SER A 44 3.34 -2.44 -9.39
N ALA A 45 2.15 -2.73 -8.88
CA ALA A 45 1.29 -3.79 -9.37
C ALA A 45 -0.18 -3.45 -9.11
N ARG A 46 -1.05 -3.95 -10.01
CA ARG A 46 -2.51 -3.89 -9.87
C ARG A 46 -3.04 -5.32 -9.86
N VAL A 47 -3.81 -5.65 -8.83
CA VAL A 47 -4.37 -6.99 -8.63
C VAL A 47 -5.89 -6.89 -8.65
N ILE A 48 -6.51 -7.54 -9.63
CA ILE A 48 -7.97 -7.59 -9.73
C ILE A 48 -8.50 -8.56 -8.68
N VAL A 49 -9.54 -8.14 -7.95
CA VAL A 49 -10.28 -8.96 -7.00
C VAL A 49 -11.63 -9.28 -7.62
N PRO A 50 -11.83 -10.53 -8.11
CA PRO A 50 -13.07 -10.92 -8.74
C PRO A 50 -14.26 -10.74 -7.81
N ARG A 51 -15.34 -10.17 -8.33
CA ARG A 51 -16.53 -9.86 -7.56
C ARG A 51 -17.33 -11.07 -7.13
N SER A 52 -17.12 -12.22 -7.79
CA SER A 52 -17.83 -13.47 -7.52
C SER A 52 -17.79 -13.88 -6.05
N ASP A 53 -16.79 -13.43 -5.29
CA ASP A 53 -16.72 -13.66 -3.85
C ASP A 53 -15.92 -12.56 -3.11
N ARG A 54 -16.61 -11.77 -2.28
CA ARG A 54 -15.97 -10.70 -1.47
C ARG A 54 -14.97 -11.24 -0.44
N SER A 55 -15.14 -12.48 0.01
CA SER A 55 -14.22 -13.11 0.97
C SER A 55 -12.81 -13.28 0.41
N LEU A 56 -12.69 -13.33 -0.93
CA LEU A 56 -11.40 -13.44 -1.62
C LEU A 56 -10.51 -12.22 -1.45
N THR A 57 -11.04 -11.06 -1.03
CA THR A 57 -10.24 -9.84 -0.87
C THR A 57 -9.01 -10.06 0.02
N SER A 58 -9.21 -10.65 1.20
CA SER A 58 -8.12 -10.92 2.14
C SER A 58 -7.13 -11.94 1.59
N THR A 59 -7.63 -13.03 1.00
CA THR A 59 -6.79 -14.08 0.41
C THR A 59 -5.98 -13.56 -0.77
N THR A 60 -6.58 -12.77 -1.65
CA THR A 60 -5.91 -12.15 -2.81
C THR A 60 -4.87 -11.14 -2.35
N ALA A 61 -5.17 -10.30 -1.34
CA ALA A 61 -4.20 -9.39 -0.76
C ALA A 61 -3.01 -10.15 -0.16
N HIS A 62 -3.26 -11.15 0.68
CA HIS A 62 -2.20 -11.98 1.27
C HIS A 62 -1.35 -12.67 0.21
N ALA A 63 -1.99 -13.26 -0.80
CA ALA A 63 -1.29 -13.93 -1.89
C ALA A 63 -0.42 -12.95 -2.69
N ALA A 64 -0.91 -11.74 -2.97
CA ALA A 64 -0.18 -10.74 -3.73
C ALA A 64 1.02 -10.19 -2.93
N LEU A 65 0.78 -9.76 -1.69
CA LEU A 65 1.80 -9.19 -0.82
C LEU A 65 2.85 -10.24 -0.40
N GLY A 66 2.44 -11.50 -0.20
CA GLY A 66 3.33 -12.59 0.21
C GLY A 66 4.41 -12.98 -0.81
N ASN A 67 4.36 -12.50 -2.06
CA ASN A 67 5.44 -12.71 -3.04
C ASN A 67 6.52 -11.61 -3.01
N ILE A 68 6.32 -10.58 -2.19
CA ILE A 68 7.22 -9.42 -2.10
C ILE A 68 8.15 -9.67 -0.92
N GLU A 69 9.46 -9.65 -1.16
CA GLU A 69 10.45 -9.68 -0.08
C GLU A 69 10.36 -8.37 0.70
N VAL A 70 10.24 -8.42 2.03
CA VAL A 70 10.10 -7.22 2.87
C VAL A 70 11.33 -7.07 3.75
N ILE A 71 11.99 -5.92 3.63
CA ILE A 71 13.08 -5.47 4.49
C ILE A 71 12.58 -4.22 5.21
N ASP A 72 12.12 -4.38 6.45
CA ASP A 72 11.51 -3.32 7.23
C ASP A 72 12.17 -3.22 8.61
N GLU A 73 12.88 -2.11 8.85
CA GLU A 73 13.56 -1.85 10.12
C GLU A 73 12.65 -1.15 11.15
N ILE A 74 11.44 -0.74 10.75
CA ILE A 74 10.52 0.04 11.59
C ILE A 74 9.51 -0.88 12.28
N GLU A 75 9.02 -1.91 11.57
CA GLU A 75 8.14 -2.95 12.11
C GLU A 75 6.89 -2.44 12.84
N ILE A 76 6.23 -1.41 12.30
CA ILE A 76 4.98 -0.85 12.82
C ILE A 76 3.82 -1.02 11.83
N PRO A 77 2.55 -0.91 12.26
CA PRO A 77 1.42 -0.99 11.33
C PRO A 77 1.54 0.04 10.20
N GLY A 78 1.48 -0.44 8.95
CA GLY A 78 1.59 0.39 7.75
C GLY A 78 3.02 0.61 7.25
N SER A 79 4.05 0.20 8.00
CA SER A 79 5.41 0.07 7.48
C SER A 79 5.56 -1.23 6.67
N GLY A 80 6.50 -1.24 5.72
CA GLY A 80 6.65 -2.36 4.79
C GLY A 80 5.62 -2.32 3.65
N VAL A 81 5.25 -3.49 3.15
CA VAL A 81 4.39 -3.61 1.97
C VAL A 81 2.91 -3.44 2.32
N VAL A 82 2.20 -2.63 1.54
CA VAL A 82 0.76 -2.40 1.67
C VAL A 82 0.09 -2.46 0.30
N ALA A 83 -1.22 -2.69 0.30
CA ALA A 83 -2.07 -2.51 -0.87
C ALA A 83 -3.27 -1.65 -0.52
N PHE A 84 -3.64 -0.74 -1.41
CA PHE A 84 -4.83 0.08 -1.33
C PHE A 84 -5.96 -0.58 -2.10
N GLY A 85 -7.13 -0.73 -1.48
CA GLY A 85 -8.29 -1.37 -2.09
C GLY A 85 -9.37 -0.37 -2.46
N ALA A 86 -9.85 -0.44 -3.70
CA ALA A 86 -11.04 0.27 -4.15
C ALA A 86 -12.07 -0.72 -4.69
N PHE A 87 -13.26 -0.71 -4.10
CA PHE A 87 -14.33 -1.66 -4.40
C PHE A 87 -15.60 -0.91 -4.82
N PRO A 88 -16.09 -1.11 -6.06
CA PRO A 88 -17.33 -0.48 -6.50
C PRO A 88 -18.53 -0.87 -5.64
N PHE A 89 -19.48 0.06 -5.49
CA PHE A 89 -20.78 -0.24 -4.91
C PHE A 89 -21.60 -1.21 -5.78
N ASP A 90 -21.41 -1.15 -7.10
CA ASP A 90 -22.03 -2.09 -8.03
C ASP A 90 -21.53 -3.50 -7.72
N ALA A 91 -22.48 -4.36 -7.36
CA ALA A 91 -22.24 -5.73 -6.99
C ALA A 91 -21.78 -6.62 -8.17
N ASN A 92 -21.73 -6.10 -9.39
CA ASN A 92 -21.32 -6.84 -10.59
C ASN A 92 -19.93 -6.44 -11.10
N LEU A 93 -19.32 -5.40 -10.55
CA LEU A 93 -18.00 -4.92 -10.96
C LEU A 93 -16.92 -5.49 -10.03
N ASP A 94 -15.81 -5.92 -10.63
CA ASP A 94 -14.62 -6.34 -9.90
C ASP A 94 -14.02 -5.17 -9.10
N GLY A 95 -13.39 -5.52 -7.98
CA GLY A 95 -12.57 -4.58 -7.22
C GLY A 95 -11.10 -4.67 -7.63
N GLU A 96 -10.30 -3.77 -7.10
CA GLU A 96 -8.86 -3.84 -7.29
C GLU A 96 -8.08 -3.52 -6.02
N LEU A 97 -6.87 -4.09 -5.97
CA LEU A 97 -5.82 -3.76 -5.02
C LEU A 97 -4.65 -3.15 -5.80
N ILE A 98 -4.21 -1.97 -5.36
CA ILE A 98 -3.04 -1.28 -5.90
C ILE A 98 -1.90 -1.38 -4.90
N ILE A 99 -0.79 -1.94 -5.33
CA ILE A 99 0.48 -1.92 -4.57
C ILE A 99 1.28 -0.73 -5.10
N PRO A 100 1.55 0.28 -4.27
CA PRO A 100 2.21 1.49 -4.74
C PRO A 100 3.69 1.28 -5.06
N ARG A 101 4.34 2.27 -5.69
CA ARG A 101 5.81 2.30 -5.82
C ARG A 101 6.47 2.82 -4.55
N ILE A 102 5.82 3.78 -3.91
CA ILE A 102 6.31 4.44 -2.71
C ILE A 102 5.18 4.48 -1.69
N VAL A 103 5.48 4.21 -0.43
CA VAL A 103 4.59 4.46 0.71
C VAL A 103 5.29 5.45 1.61
N VAL A 104 4.67 6.59 1.91
CA VAL A 104 5.10 7.45 3.00
C VAL A 104 4.09 7.32 4.12
N GLY A 105 4.57 7.05 5.33
CA GLY A 105 3.70 6.90 6.49
C GLY A 105 4.09 7.82 7.63
N ARG A 106 3.12 8.08 8.48
CA ARG A 106 3.26 8.88 9.70
C ARG A 106 2.43 8.28 10.81
N ASN A 107 3.07 7.97 11.93
CA ASN A 107 2.42 7.43 13.12
C ASN A 107 2.03 8.57 14.08
N ALA A 108 1.16 8.27 15.05
CA ALA A 108 0.67 9.25 16.02
C ALA A 108 1.76 9.80 16.96
N ASP A 109 2.86 9.07 17.15
CA ASP A 109 4.03 9.50 17.93
C ASP A 109 5.00 10.39 17.13
N GLY A 110 4.69 10.68 15.86
CA GLY A 110 5.52 11.49 14.97
C GLY A 110 6.54 10.69 14.15
N THR A 111 6.65 9.37 14.35
CA THR A 111 7.52 8.52 13.52
C THR A 111 7.04 8.55 12.07
N THR A 112 7.94 8.86 11.15
CA THR A 112 7.70 8.85 9.72
C THR A 112 8.60 7.85 9.01
N TRP A 113 8.12 7.26 7.93
CA TRP A 113 8.87 6.28 7.16
C TRP A 113 8.58 6.38 5.67
N LEU A 114 9.50 5.81 4.89
CA LEU A 114 9.40 5.60 3.46
C LEU A 114 9.57 4.12 3.16
N THR A 115 8.58 3.50 2.53
CA THR A 115 8.74 2.19 1.87
C THR A 115 8.87 2.41 0.37
N THR A 116 9.90 1.84 -0.25
CA THR A 116 10.00 1.71 -1.71
C THR A 116 9.68 0.28 -2.13
N ILE A 117 8.89 0.10 -3.18
CA ILE A 117 8.49 -1.19 -3.73
C ILE A 117 8.88 -1.21 -5.20
N ALA A 118 9.76 -2.12 -5.57
CA ALA A 118 10.29 -2.23 -6.93
C ALA A 118 10.73 -3.68 -7.21
N ARG A 119 11.05 -3.94 -8.48
CA ARG A 119 11.66 -5.21 -8.92
C ARG A 119 13.18 -5.17 -8.79
#